data_AF-A0A443RWS3-F1
#
_entry.id   AF-A0A443RWS3-F1
#
_cell.length_a   1.000
_cell.length_b   1.000
_cell.length_c   1.000
_cell.angle_alpha   90.00
_cell.angle_beta   90.00
_cell.angle_gamma   90.00
#
_symmetry.space_group_name_H-M   'P 1'
#
loop_
_entity.id
_entity.type
_entity.pdbx_description
1 polymer ?
#
loop_
_entity_poly.entity_id
_entity_poly.type
_entity_poly.pdbx_seq_one_letter_code
_entity_poly.pdbx_strand_id
1 'polypeptide(L)'
;MHSGGEYSELSYKADVKIQSLGNCEHSIQIVRLEGSPEIERHKEALQRNVLLFSYDNGIIENVCPTNTEQQWILNVKKAILSAIQTSTEFVPTFKIVNERDFTGDCETVYTSEESKPDSQIQTIKKEKQLSNCRNHVRAKVPLIPPEILSSAKDLKPLQLATQNCTQEININGIMEKAECTEDSPNVGSTHSTSF
;
A
#
# COMPACT_ATOMS: atom_id res chain seq x y z
N MET A 1 26.16 21.15 17.57
CA MET A 1 25.99 19.76 18.05
C MET A 1 24.54 19.39 17.80
N HIS A 2 24.26 18.67 16.71
CA HIS A 2 22.94 18.09 16.46
C HIS A 2 22.85 16.80 17.26
N SER A 3 22.00 16.79 18.28
CA SER A 3 21.59 15.58 18.99
C SER A 3 20.80 14.71 18.01
N GLY A 4 21.43 13.67 17.49
CA GLY A 4 20.78 12.64 16.67
C GLY A 4 19.77 11.89 17.52
N GLY A 5 18.49 12.00 17.16
CA GLY A 5 17.46 11.12 17.69
C GLY A 5 17.72 9.70 17.21
N GLU A 6 17.67 8.74 18.13
CA GLU A 6 17.75 7.32 17.83
C GLU A 6 16.39 6.89 17.26
N TYR A 7 16.29 6.76 15.94
CA TYR A 7 15.09 6.27 15.28
C TYR A 7 15.15 4.74 15.17
N SER A 8 14.08 4.06 15.59
CA SER A 8 13.92 2.62 15.36
C SER A 8 13.37 2.41 13.95
N GLU A 9 14.14 1.77 13.08
CA GLU A 9 13.77 1.50 11.68
C GLU A 9 13.42 0.02 11.48
N LEU A 10 12.26 -0.24 10.89
CA LEU A 10 11.83 -1.57 10.46
C LEU A 10 11.93 -1.66 8.94
N SER A 11 12.88 -2.47 8.43
CA SER A 11 13.06 -2.67 6.99
C SER A 11 13.08 -4.16 6.62
N TYR A 12 12.53 -4.46 5.43
CA TYR A 12 12.51 -5.79 4.85
C TYR A 12 12.42 -5.74 3.31
N LYS A 13 12.79 -6.85 2.68
CA LYS A 13 12.66 -7.16 1.26
C LYS A 13 11.92 -8.48 1.11
N ALA A 14 11.06 -8.56 0.11
CA ALA A 14 10.27 -9.76 -0.13
C ALA A 14 10.24 -10.08 -1.63
N ASP A 15 10.39 -11.37 -1.96
CA ASP A 15 10.02 -11.86 -3.28
C ASP A 15 8.56 -12.31 -3.20
N VAL A 16 7.73 -11.79 -4.10
CA VAL A 16 6.29 -12.01 -4.11
C VAL A 16 5.90 -12.65 -5.44
N LYS A 17 5.19 -13.78 -5.37
CA LYS A 17 4.63 -14.43 -6.53
C LYS A 17 3.16 -14.02 -6.70
N ILE A 18 2.85 -13.39 -7.83
CA ILE A 18 1.48 -13.11 -8.27
C ILE A 18 1.15 -14.02 -9.45
N GLN A 19 0.01 -14.70 -9.40
CA GLN A 19 -0.39 -15.67 -10.44
C GLN A 19 -1.86 -15.51 -10.81
N SER A 20 -2.15 -15.48 -12.11
CA SER A 20 -3.52 -15.60 -12.64
C SER A 20 -3.99 -17.06 -12.58
N LEU A 21 -5.17 -17.27 -12.02
CA LEU A 21 -5.83 -18.57 -11.87
C LEU A 21 -7.00 -18.74 -12.84
N GLY A 22 -7.56 -17.64 -13.32
CA GLY A 22 -8.68 -17.59 -14.25
C GLY A 22 -9.00 -16.15 -14.64
N ASN A 23 -10.18 -15.94 -15.23
CA ASN A 23 -10.66 -14.60 -15.55
C ASN A 23 -10.85 -13.80 -14.26
N CYS A 24 -10.10 -12.69 -14.14
CA CYS A 24 -10.10 -11.80 -12.98
C CYS A 24 -9.79 -12.46 -11.63
N GLU A 25 -9.38 -13.73 -11.59
CA GLU A 25 -9.03 -14.45 -10.36
C GLU A 25 -7.51 -14.62 -10.27
N HIS A 26 -6.94 -14.14 -9.16
CA HIS A 26 -5.50 -14.10 -8.95
C HIS A 26 -5.13 -14.56 -7.55
N SER A 27 -3.85 -14.87 -7.38
CA SER A 27 -3.25 -15.22 -6.10
C SER A 27 -1.98 -14.45 -5.86
N ILE A 28 -1.70 -14.14 -4.59
CA ILE A 28 -0.46 -13.53 -4.13
C ILE A 28 0.12 -14.35 -2.98
N GLN A 29 1.43 -14.60 -3.04
CA GLN A 29 2.18 -15.28 -1.99
C GLN A 29 3.58 -14.68 -1.83
N ILE A 30 3.98 -14.42 -0.58
CA ILE A 30 5.36 -14.07 -0.27
C ILE A 30 6.19 -15.37 -0.29
N VAL A 31 7.16 -15.47 -1.19
CA VAL A 31 7.97 -16.69 -1.39
C VAL A 31 9.37 -16.56 -0.79
N ARG A 32 9.88 -15.34 -0.63
CA ARG A 32 11.11 -15.03 0.10
C ARG A 32 10.91 -13.79 0.94
N LEU A 33 11.54 -13.75 2.10
CA LEU A 33 11.55 -12.60 3.00
C LEU A 33 12.93 -12.49 3.63
N GLU A 34 13.46 -11.28 3.63
CA GLU A 34 14.73 -10.87 4.21
C GLU A 34 14.56 -9.55 4.94
N GLY A 35 15.05 -9.40 6.16
CA GLY A 35 14.94 -8.11 6.85
C GLY A 35 15.53 -8.09 8.24
N SER A 36 15.05 -7.14 9.04
CA SER A 36 15.43 -7.05 10.45
C SER A 36 15.12 -8.37 11.21
N PRO A 37 15.80 -8.64 12.34
CA PRO A 37 15.52 -9.81 13.17
C PRO A 37 14.05 -9.89 13.62
N GLU A 38 13.36 -8.76 13.73
CA GLU A 38 11.94 -8.72 14.07
C GLU A 38 11.06 -9.29 12.96
N ILE A 39 11.32 -8.95 11.70
CA ILE A 39 10.59 -9.48 10.55
C ILE A 39 10.89 -10.96 10.33
N GLU A 40 12.15 -11.37 10.47
CA GLU A 40 12.56 -12.78 10.31
C GLU A 40 11.84 -13.71 11.28
N ARG A 41 11.55 -13.27 12.52
CA ARG A 41 10.76 -14.05 13.50
C ARG A 41 9.35 -14.40 13.01
N HIS A 42 8.80 -13.63 12.08
CA HIS A 42 7.47 -13.85 11.53
C HIS A 42 7.45 -14.37 10.09
N LYS A 43 8.62 -14.71 9.53
CA LYS A 43 8.79 -15.18 8.15
C LYS A 43 7.87 -16.33 7.78
N GLU A 44 7.86 -17.39 8.59
CA GLU A 44 6.99 -18.54 8.31
C GLU A 44 5.51 -18.13 8.22
N ALA A 45 5.06 -17.24 9.09
CA ALA A 45 3.67 -16.80 9.12
C ALA A 45 3.32 -15.94 7.89
N LEU A 46 4.24 -15.05 7.47
CA LEU A 46 4.09 -14.22 6.26
C LEU A 46 4.06 -15.03 4.96
N GLN A 47 4.81 -16.13 4.89
CA GLN A 47 4.95 -16.97 3.69
C GLN A 47 3.93 -18.11 3.61
N ARG A 48 3.34 -18.51 4.75
CA ARG A 48 2.51 -19.73 4.87
C ARG A 48 1.31 -19.75 3.94
N ASN A 49 0.51 -18.68 3.93
CA ASN A 49 -0.77 -18.68 3.25
C ASN A 49 -0.67 -18.00 1.89
N VAL A 50 -1.41 -18.52 0.91
CA VAL A 50 -1.73 -17.81 -0.33
C VAL A 50 -2.95 -16.93 -0.07
N LEU A 51 -2.95 -15.71 -0.58
CA LEU A 51 -4.14 -14.86 -0.59
C LEU A 51 -4.72 -14.82 -2.01
N LEU A 52 -5.99 -15.18 -2.15
CA LEU A 52 -6.72 -15.02 -3.40
C LEU A 52 -7.34 -13.62 -3.47
N PHE A 53 -7.40 -13.06 -4.66
CA PHE A 53 -8.01 -11.76 -4.91
C PHE A 53 -8.62 -11.69 -6.29
N SER A 54 -9.66 -10.87 -6.45
CA SER A 54 -10.18 -10.51 -7.76
C SER A 54 -9.51 -9.25 -8.28
N TYR A 55 -9.12 -9.27 -9.55
CA TYR A 55 -8.48 -8.14 -10.23
C TYR A 55 -9.09 -7.96 -11.61
N ASP A 56 -9.75 -6.84 -11.81
CA ASP A 56 -10.39 -6.49 -13.08
C ASP A 56 -10.01 -5.07 -13.48
N ASN A 57 -9.47 -4.93 -14.70
CA ASN A 57 -9.06 -3.64 -15.27
C ASN A 57 -8.28 -2.74 -14.30
N GLY A 58 -7.30 -3.33 -13.60
CA GLY A 58 -6.45 -2.59 -12.69
C GLY A 58 -6.97 -2.44 -11.26
N ILE A 59 -8.23 -2.83 -11.00
CA ILE A 59 -8.93 -2.69 -9.72
C ILE A 59 -8.99 -4.02 -8.99
N ILE A 60 -8.67 -3.98 -7.69
CA ILE A 60 -8.79 -5.09 -6.75
C ILE A 60 -10.14 -4.95 -6.05
N GLU A 61 -11.12 -5.76 -6.45
CA GLU A 61 -12.46 -5.64 -5.89
C GLU A 61 -12.61 -6.37 -4.55
N ASN A 62 -12.07 -7.59 -4.46
CA ASN A 62 -12.24 -8.47 -3.32
C ASN A 62 -10.94 -9.22 -3.00
N VAL A 63 -10.75 -9.54 -1.72
CA VAL A 63 -9.70 -10.45 -1.24
C VAL A 63 -10.32 -11.56 -0.40
N CYS A 64 -9.79 -12.76 -0.52
CA CYS A 64 -10.29 -13.95 0.16
C CYS A 64 -9.20 -14.54 1.08
N PRO A 65 -9.07 -14.04 2.32
CA PRO A 65 -8.09 -14.56 3.27
C PRO A 65 -8.50 -15.92 3.83
N THR A 66 -7.53 -16.68 4.31
CA THR A 66 -7.81 -17.88 5.10
C THR A 66 -8.28 -17.47 6.51
N ASN A 67 -9.21 -18.23 7.10
CA ASN A 67 -9.77 -17.91 8.43
C ASN A 67 -8.73 -17.90 9.57
N THR A 68 -7.59 -18.54 9.36
CA THR A 68 -6.50 -18.66 10.33
C THR A 68 -5.42 -17.59 10.20
N GLU A 69 -5.50 -16.72 9.17
CA GLU A 69 -4.47 -15.71 8.92
C GLU A 69 -4.60 -14.53 9.87
N GLN A 70 -3.47 -14.14 10.48
CA GLN A 70 -3.45 -13.00 11.38
C GLN A 70 -3.66 -11.70 10.60
N GLN A 71 -4.42 -10.76 11.16
CA GLN A 71 -4.80 -9.53 10.48
C GLN A 71 -3.60 -8.71 9.98
N TRP A 72 -2.52 -8.62 10.76
CA TRP A 72 -1.35 -7.84 10.38
C TRP A 72 -0.61 -8.46 9.18
N ILE A 73 -0.55 -9.80 9.09
CA ILE A 73 0.01 -10.54 7.94
C ILE A 73 -0.82 -10.28 6.69
N LEU A 74 -2.15 -10.38 6.83
CA LEU A 74 -3.07 -10.06 5.76
C LEU A 74 -2.87 -8.61 5.27
N ASN A 75 -2.68 -7.66 6.18
CA ASN A 75 -2.48 -6.26 5.83
C ASN A 75 -1.16 -6.02 5.08
N VAL A 76 -0.09 -6.78 5.35
CA VAL A 76 1.14 -6.72 4.53
C VAL A 76 0.84 -7.08 3.07
N LYS A 77 0.11 -8.18 2.84
CA LYS A 77 -0.29 -8.58 1.48
C LYS A 77 -1.22 -7.56 0.83
N LYS A 78 -2.17 -7.01 1.57
CA LYS A 78 -3.06 -5.95 1.08
C LYS A 78 -2.31 -4.66 0.75
N ALA A 79 -1.24 -4.33 1.47
CA ALA A 79 -0.41 -3.18 1.17
C ALA A 79 0.33 -3.35 -0.16
N ILE A 80 0.89 -4.54 -0.41
CA ILE A 80 1.49 -4.88 -1.73
C ILE A 80 0.44 -4.74 -2.84
N LEU A 81 -0.74 -5.31 -2.62
CA LEU A 81 -1.88 -5.22 -3.55
C LEU A 81 -2.31 -3.77 -3.83
N SER A 82 -2.35 -2.92 -2.81
CA SER A 82 -2.66 -1.48 -2.96
C SER A 82 -1.62 -0.72 -3.78
N ALA A 83 -0.34 -1.05 -3.62
CA ALA A 83 0.74 -0.43 -4.37
C ALA A 83 0.67 -0.76 -5.87
N ILE A 84 0.23 -1.97 -6.23
CA ILE A 84 0.07 -2.38 -7.63
C ILE A 84 -1.31 -2.05 -8.23
N GLN A 85 -2.27 -1.63 -7.41
CA GLN A 85 -3.58 -1.21 -7.88
C GLN A 85 -3.49 0.11 -8.63
N THR A 86 -4.04 0.13 -9.84
CA THR A 86 -4.08 1.29 -10.73
C THR A 86 -5.44 1.30 -11.43
N SER A 87 -6.19 2.40 -11.38
CA SER A 87 -7.39 2.52 -12.21
C SER A 87 -6.98 2.66 -13.70
N THR A 88 -6.90 1.55 -14.43
CA THR A 88 -6.35 1.52 -15.81
C THR A 88 -7.37 1.76 -16.93
N GLU A 89 -8.54 2.31 -16.66
CA GLU A 89 -9.26 3.01 -17.74
C GLU A 89 -8.46 4.25 -18.12
N PHE A 90 -7.55 4.08 -19.11
CA PHE A 90 -6.68 5.07 -19.75
C PHE A 90 -6.60 6.35 -18.94
N VAL A 91 -5.66 6.42 -17.98
CA VAL A 91 -5.42 7.65 -17.22
C VAL A 91 -5.25 8.75 -18.28
N PRO A 92 -6.24 9.66 -18.44
CA PRO A 92 -6.00 10.89 -19.17
C PRO A 92 -4.88 11.61 -18.42
N THR A 93 -4.32 12.68 -18.97
CA THR A 93 -3.31 13.50 -18.27
C THR A 93 -3.62 13.72 -16.78
N PHE A 94 -4.91 13.71 -16.40
CA PHE A 94 -5.39 13.74 -15.02
C PHE A 94 -6.70 12.94 -14.81
N LYS A 95 -6.85 12.20 -13.70
CA LYS A 95 -8.11 11.57 -13.24
C LYS A 95 -8.20 11.57 -11.70
N ILE A 96 -9.40 11.81 -11.16
CA ILE A 96 -9.70 11.61 -9.73
C ILE A 96 -10.68 10.45 -9.62
N VAL A 97 -10.38 9.48 -8.75
CA VAL A 97 -11.26 8.34 -8.47
C VAL A 97 -11.38 8.09 -6.98
N ASN A 98 -12.45 7.42 -6.55
CA ASN A 98 -12.54 6.89 -5.20
C ASN A 98 -12.04 5.44 -5.21
N GLU A 99 -10.77 5.25 -4.84
CA GLU A 99 -10.12 3.95 -4.80
C GLU A 99 -10.38 3.26 -3.45
N ARG A 100 -10.68 1.96 -3.49
CA ARG A 100 -10.78 1.11 -2.30
C ARG A 100 -9.53 0.26 -2.15
N ASP A 101 -8.87 0.31 -1.00
CA ASP A 101 -7.69 -0.50 -0.72
C ASP A 101 -7.50 -0.79 0.79
N PHE A 102 -6.27 -1.15 1.21
CA PHE A 102 -5.97 -1.41 2.63
C PHE A 102 -6.11 -0.18 3.54
N THR A 103 -5.95 1.03 3.00
CA THR A 103 -6.14 2.31 3.71
C THR A 103 -7.61 2.76 3.75
N GLY A 104 -8.50 2.08 3.01
CA GLY A 104 -9.94 2.32 3.02
C GLY A 104 -10.44 2.83 1.66
N ASP A 105 -11.52 3.61 1.69
CA ASP A 105 -12.08 4.28 0.52
C ASP A 105 -11.50 5.70 0.44
N CYS A 106 -10.59 5.92 -0.51
CA CYS A 106 -9.78 7.14 -0.61
C CYS A 106 -10.01 7.84 -1.95
N GLU A 107 -10.21 9.16 -1.90
CA GLU A 107 -10.02 9.98 -3.10
C GLU A 107 -8.55 9.90 -3.52
N THR A 108 -8.33 9.45 -4.76
CA THR A 108 -7.02 9.17 -5.33
C THR A 108 -6.88 9.92 -6.64
N VAL A 109 -5.79 10.66 -6.76
CA VAL A 109 -5.45 11.43 -7.95
C VAL A 109 -4.43 10.67 -8.77
N TYR A 110 -4.74 10.45 -10.04
CA TYR A 110 -3.85 9.85 -11.02
C TYR A 110 -3.43 10.90 -12.05
N THR A 111 -2.14 10.97 -12.36
CA THR A 111 -1.58 11.81 -13.42
C THR A 111 -0.61 10.99 -14.27
N SER A 112 -0.76 11.05 -15.58
CA SER A 112 0.19 10.41 -16.51
C SER A 112 1.28 11.39 -16.90
N GLU A 113 2.54 11.01 -16.78
CA GLU A 113 3.63 11.77 -17.38
C GLU A 113 3.66 11.55 -18.90
N GLU A 114 4.06 12.57 -19.66
CA GLU A 114 4.24 12.42 -21.10
C GLU A 114 5.29 11.33 -21.35
N SER A 115 4.85 10.27 -22.02
CA SER A 115 5.75 9.19 -22.43
C SER A 115 6.69 9.74 -23.48
N LYS A 116 8.00 9.44 -23.36
CA LYS A 116 8.95 9.78 -24.42
C LYS A 116 8.49 9.08 -25.72
N PRO A 117 8.69 9.67 -26.91
CA PRO A 117 8.17 9.14 -28.17
C PRO A 117 8.53 7.67 -28.47
N ASP A 118 9.68 7.21 -27.95
CA ASP A 118 10.17 5.83 -28.11
C ASP A 118 10.02 4.98 -26.82
N SER A 119 9.34 5.48 -25.80
CA SER A 119 9.14 4.76 -24.54
C SER A 119 8.02 3.75 -24.68
N GLN A 120 8.32 2.48 -24.39
CA GLN A 120 7.29 1.45 -24.21
C GLN A 120 6.71 1.45 -22.79
N ILE A 121 7.07 2.44 -21.97
CA ILE A 121 6.67 2.60 -20.57
C ILE A 121 5.90 3.91 -20.41
N GLN A 122 4.75 3.81 -19.75
CA GLN A 122 3.96 4.92 -19.24
C GLN A 122 4.21 5.08 -17.74
N THR A 123 4.62 6.28 -17.33
CA THR A 123 4.77 6.63 -15.91
C THR A 123 3.50 7.28 -15.40
N ILE A 124 2.96 6.74 -14.30
CA ILE A 124 1.75 7.22 -13.63
C ILE A 124 2.09 7.63 -12.21
N LYS A 125 1.73 8.85 -11.84
CA LYS A 125 1.76 9.35 -10.47
C LYS A 125 0.39 9.17 -9.82
N LYS A 126 0.40 8.56 -8.63
CA LYS A 126 -0.77 8.26 -7.81
C LYS A 126 -0.60 8.97 -6.46
N GLU A 127 -1.50 9.88 -6.13
CA GLU A 127 -1.50 10.61 -4.86
C GLU A 127 -2.78 10.31 -4.06
N LYS A 128 -2.61 10.03 -2.76
CA LYS A 128 -3.70 9.85 -1.80
C LYS A 128 -3.50 10.71 -0.57
N GLN A 129 -4.56 11.41 -0.20
CA GLN A 129 -4.66 12.07 1.10
C GLN A 129 -5.28 11.10 2.10
N LEU A 130 -4.45 10.44 2.91
CA LEU A 130 -4.91 9.39 3.85
C LEU A 130 -5.87 9.93 4.92
N SER A 131 -5.77 11.24 5.17
CA SER A 131 -6.71 12.03 5.98
C SER A 131 -8.16 11.95 5.53
N ASN A 132 -8.40 11.78 4.22
CA ASN A 132 -9.73 11.80 3.60
C ASN A 132 -10.29 10.39 3.37
N CYS A 133 -9.53 9.35 3.68
CA CYS A 133 -9.96 7.97 3.51
C CYS A 133 -11.09 7.61 4.49
N ARG A 134 -12.18 7.05 3.96
CA ARG A 134 -13.33 6.54 4.72
C ARG A 134 -13.21 5.04 4.89
N ASN A 135 -13.99 4.47 5.81
CA ASN A 135 -14.04 3.01 6.04
C ASN A 135 -12.69 2.34 6.35
N HIS A 136 -11.65 3.11 6.70
CA HIS A 136 -10.42 2.56 7.23
C HIS A 136 -10.72 1.78 8.52
N VAL A 137 -10.13 0.58 8.65
CA VAL A 137 -10.16 -0.18 9.91
C VAL A 137 -9.33 0.60 10.91
N ARG A 138 -9.98 1.51 11.65
CA ARG A 138 -9.36 2.20 12.77
C ARG A 138 -8.77 1.14 13.69
N ALA A 139 -7.50 1.27 14.05
CA ALA A 139 -6.98 0.57 15.21
C ALA A 139 -7.96 0.85 16.35
N LYS A 140 -8.68 -0.18 16.79
CA LYS A 140 -9.53 -0.08 17.98
C LYS A 140 -8.56 0.07 19.14
N VAL A 141 -8.10 1.29 19.40
CA VAL A 141 -7.40 1.58 20.64
C VAL A 141 -8.42 1.36 21.74
N PRO A 142 -8.24 0.39 22.64
CA PRO A 142 -9.20 0.14 23.70
C PRO A 142 -9.22 1.36 24.62
N LEU A 143 -10.40 1.98 24.74
CA LEU A 143 -10.81 2.86 25.84
C LEU A 143 -9.78 3.93 26.26
N ILE A 144 -9.68 4.98 25.44
CA ILE A 144 -9.10 6.25 25.92
C ILE A 144 -10.25 7.08 26.51
N PRO A 145 -10.19 7.46 27.80
CA PRO A 145 -11.16 8.37 28.41
C PRO A 145 -11.30 9.67 27.59
N PRO A 146 -12.52 10.24 27.46
CA PRO A 146 -12.75 11.46 26.67
C PRO A 146 -11.84 12.63 27.08
N GLU A 147 -11.40 12.68 28.34
CA GLU A 147 -10.49 13.71 28.86
C GLU A 147 -9.06 13.57 28.33
N ILE A 148 -8.63 12.37 27.92
CA ILE A 148 -7.33 12.17 27.27
C ILE A 148 -7.43 12.45 25.77
N LEU A 149 -8.61 12.28 25.14
CA LEU A 149 -8.83 12.59 23.73
C LEU A 149 -8.69 14.09 23.41
N SER A 150 -9.05 14.97 24.34
CA SER A 150 -8.87 16.42 24.21
C SER A 150 -7.42 16.87 24.34
N SER A 151 -6.59 16.11 25.06
CA SER A 151 -5.13 16.29 25.16
C SER A 151 -4.34 15.51 24.10
N ALA A 152 -4.92 14.48 23.49
CA ALA A 152 -4.28 13.64 22.49
C ALA A 152 -4.36 14.25 21.07
N LYS A 153 -3.82 15.47 20.92
CA LYS A 153 -3.46 16.02 19.59
C LYS A 153 -2.54 15.07 18.80
N ASP A 154 -1.84 14.18 19.50
CA ASP A 154 -0.83 13.27 18.96
C ASP A 154 -1.35 11.90 18.50
N LEU A 155 -2.64 11.57 18.69
CA LEU A 155 -3.23 10.30 18.24
C LEU A 155 -3.72 10.30 16.79
N LYS A 156 -3.23 11.25 15.98
CA LYS A 156 -3.68 11.48 14.60
C LYS A 156 -2.60 11.37 13.51
N PRO A 157 -1.56 10.51 13.60
CA PRO A 157 -0.53 10.48 12.55
C PRO A 157 -1.09 10.09 11.17
N LEU A 158 -1.98 9.09 11.09
CA LEU A 158 -2.60 8.68 9.82
C LEU A 158 -3.56 9.75 9.24
N GLN A 159 -4.08 10.66 10.07
CA GLN A 159 -5.08 11.67 9.65
C GLN A 159 -4.45 12.86 8.92
N LEU A 160 -3.14 12.93 8.76
CA LEU A 160 -2.45 13.98 8.00
C LEU A 160 -1.41 13.41 7.03
N ALA A 161 -1.37 12.09 6.87
CA ALA A 161 -0.40 11.45 6.01
C ALA A 161 -0.81 11.55 4.54
N THR A 162 0.17 11.75 3.67
CA THR A 162 0.00 11.69 2.22
C THR A 162 0.80 10.50 1.70
N GLN A 163 0.17 9.69 0.85
CA GLN A 163 0.84 8.63 0.11
C GLN A 163 1.04 9.09 -1.33
N ASN A 164 2.28 8.99 -1.81
CA ASN A 164 2.65 9.27 -3.18
C ASN A 164 3.26 8.02 -3.79
N CYS A 165 2.77 7.59 -4.94
CA CYS A 165 3.31 6.45 -5.68
C CYS A 165 3.67 6.84 -7.11
N THR A 166 4.77 6.30 -7.60
CA THR A 166 5.16 6.31 -9.02
C THR A 166 5.08 4.88 -9.55
N GLN A 167 4.28 4.68 -10.60
CA GLN A 167 4.04 3.39 -11.23
C GLN A 167 4.52 3.44 -12.68
N GLU A 168 5.24 2.41 -13.12
CA GLU A 168 5.68 2.24 -14.51
C GLU A 168 4.95 1.06 -15.13
N ILE A 169 4.19 1.33 -16.18
CA ILE A 169 3.34 0.33 -16.86
C ILE A 169 3.77 0.25 -18.32
N ASN A 170 4.00 -0.95 -18.83
CA ASN A 170 4.37 -1.13 -20.22
C ASN A 170 3.18 -1.07 -21.18
N ILE A 171 3.46 -1.07 -22.48
CA ILE A 171 2.44 -1.02 -23.55
C ILE A 171 1.40 -2.16 -23.50
N ASN A 172 1.70 -3.26 -22.82
CA ASN A 172 0.77 -4.38 -22.67
C ASN A 172 -0.13 -4.22 -21.43
N GLY A 173 -0.04 -3.09 -20.71
CA GLY A 173 -0.77 -2.84 -19.48
C GLY A 173 -0.21 -3.58 -18.27
N ILE A 174 1.03 -4.11 -18.36
CA ILE A 174 1.67 -4.83 -17.25
C ILE A 174 2.52 -3.84 -16.46
N MET A 175 2.30 -3.82 -15.14
CA MET A 175 3.12 -3.02 -14.22
C MET A 175 4.52 -3.63 -14.09
N GLU A 176 5.55 -2.83 -14.36
CA GLU A 176 6.96 -3.21 -14.24
C GLU A 176 7.57 -2.73 -12.93
N LYS A 177 7.04 -1.62 -12.37
CA LYS A 177 7.57 -1.01 -11.15
C LYS A 177 6.50 -0.23 -10.40
N ALA A 178 6.52 -0.27 -9.07
CA ALA A 178 5.76 0.65 -8.22
C ALA A 178 6.59 1.10 -7.01
N GLU A 179 6.76 2.40 -6.85
CA GLU A 179 7.46 3.00 -5.70
C GLU A 179 6.52 3.94 -4.96
N CYS A 180 6.28 3.67 -3.69
CA CYS A 180 5.36 4.43 -2.85
C CYS A 180 6.08 4.98 -1.61
N THR A 181 5.81 6.24 -1.28
CA THR A 181 6.27 6.90 -0.06
C THR A 181 5.10 7.47 0.71
N GLU A 182 5.07 7.24 2.01
CA GLU A 182 4.13 7.85 2.95
C GLU A 182 4.87 8.80 3.87
N ASP A 183 4.41 10.06 3.88
CA ASP A 183 4.93 11.10 4.76
C ASP A 183 3.88 11.51 5.78
N SER A 184 4.23 11.44 7.06
CA SER A 184 3.40 11.89 8.18
C SER A 184 4.02 13.13 8.82
N PRO A 185 3.36 14.29 8.79
CA PRO A 185 3.99 15.57 9.18
C PRO A 185 4.39 15.68 10.67
N ASN A 186 3.99 14.74 11.53
CA ASN A 186 4.24 14.77 12.98
C ASN A 186 5.00 13.55 13.54
N VAL A 187 5.41 12.61 12.68
CA VAL A 187 6.24 11.47 13.05
C VAL A 187 7.40 11.48 12.07
N GLY A 188 8.64 11.59 12.55
CA GLY A 188 9.83 11.56 11.70
C GLY A 188 10.09 10.21 11.00
N SER A 189 9.03 9.46 10.67
CA SER A 189 9.06 8.17 9.98
C SER A 189 8.56 8.36 8.55
N THR A 190 9.49 8.37 7.59
CA THR A 190 9.18 8.18 6.18
C THR A 190 9.14 6.67 5.92
N HIS A 191 7.99 6.15 5.50
CA HIS A 191 7.89 4.76 5.02
C HIS A 191 7.99 4.75 3.50
N SER A 192 9.05 4.15 2.98
CA SER A 192 9.23 3.94 1.54
C SER A 192 9.09 2.45 1.24
N THR A 193 8.28 2.13 0.24
CA THR A 193 8.13 0.76 -0.25
C THR A 193 8.29 0.75 -1.76
N SER A 194 9.21 -0.07 -2.27
CA SER A 194 9.45 -0.27 -3.69
C SER A 194 9.16 -1.73 -4.02
N PHE A 195 8.39 -1.96 -5.08
CA PHE A 195 8.02 -3.27 -5.60
C PHE A 195 8.44 -3.41 -7.06
#